data_AF-A0A9D5VZW6-F1
#
_entry.id   AF-A0A9D5VZW6-F1
#
_cell.length_a   1.000
_cell.length_b   1.000
_cell.length_c   1.000
_cell.angle_alpha   90.00
_cell.angle_beta   90.00
_cell.angle_gamma   90.00
#
_symmetry.space_group_name_H-M   'P 1'
#
loop_
_entity.id
_entity.type
_entity.pdbx_description
1 polymer ?
#
loop_
_entity_poly.entity_id
_entity_poly.type
_entity_poly.pdbx_seq_one_letter_code
_entity_poly.pdbx_strand_id
1 'polypeptide(L)'
;HVAVFDTAFHQTIPSNVYRYALPHDLCTEHKIRRYGFHGTNHEFVALKAAMYFNKPLGELNMISCHLGNGASMCAINHGRSVDTSMGMTPLEGLIMGTRSGDIDPGIILYMLKNLQMSAEGVDDLLNKQSGLLGISGKTSDMRELYAEAENYNTRANDAITMFCYRIKKYIGSYIAVLGVIDAIIFTGGIGENASDIRARVCQGLEHLGIMLYNTKNKDLKPLRGEVLDVSEPGSKIKILIIPAEEERMIARETLHAIEREKSTKTIGQLNTKPIPISVSAHHVHLSKEDFEILFGKDVILTPRTQLSQPGQFASQQTVNLIGPKGRVERVRILGPFRDKSQVEISRTEEFKLGIDAPVRSSGDIKGTPGLDLEGAVGKITIKEGVICARRHIHMAPEDALGFGLRDKDIVMVRVKTVREVIFGDVLVRVHPDYRLDMHLDTDEANAAEIDPTTIGFIEAIQSRVYL
;
A
#
# COMPACT_ATOMS: atom_id res chain seq x y z
N HIS A 1 15.66 -22.50 10.33
CA HIS A 1 14.35 -22.08 10.85
C HIS A 1 13.95 -20.80 10.13
N VAL A 2 12.65 -20.60 9.85
CA VAL A 2 12.12 -19.36 9.26
C VAL A 2 11.21 -18.70 10.28
N ALA A 3 11.31 -17.38 10.42
CA ALA A 3 10.40 -16.57 11.21
C ALA A 3 9.53 -15.74 10.25
N VAL A 4 8.22 -15.84 10.39
CA VAL A 4 7.24 -15.04 9.64
C VAL A 4 6.61 -14.07 10.63
N PHE A 5 6.75 -12.78 10.36
CA PHE A 5 6.33 -11.73 11.28
C PHE A 5 4.98 -11.17 10.87
N ASP A 6 4.05 -11.14 11.81
CA ASP A 6 2.70 -10.64 11.57
C ASP A 6 2.64 -9.12 11.28
N THR A 7 3.74 -8.41 11.54
CA THR A 7 3.92 -6.98 11.28
C THR A 7 4.58 -6.71 9.91
N ALA A 8 5.06 -7.73 9.21
CA ALA A 8 5.90 -7.57 8.02
C ALA A 8 5.14 -6.91 6.85
N PHE A 9 3.92 -7.35 6.58
CA PHE A 9 3.08 -6.81 5.50
C PHE A 9 2.84 -5.30 5.63
N HIS A 10 2.77 -4.81 6.87
CA HIS A 10 2.53 -3.42 7.23
C HIS A 10 3.77 -2.52 7.17
N GLN A 11 4.97 -3.06 6.88
CA GLN A 11 6.18 -2.24 6.73
C GLN A 11 6.15 -1.30 5.51
N THR A 12 5.16 -1.48 4.62
CA THR A 12 4.93 -0.61 3.47
C THR A 12 4.10 0.63 3.78
N ILE A 13 3.59 0.77 5.02
CA ILE A 13 2.82 1.94 5.46
C ILE A 13 3.71 3.20 5.39
N PRO A 14 3.23 4.30 4.79
CA PRO A 14 4.00 5.53 4.65
C PRO A 14 4.11 6.31 5.97
N SER A 15 5.08 7.21 6.05
CA SER A 15 5.44 7.90 7.30
C SER A 15 4.38 8.85 7.85
N ASN A 16 3.53 9.40 7.00
CA ASN A 16 2.36 10.18 7.40
C ASN A 16 1.27 9.33 8.08
N VAL A 17 1.31 8.01 7.95
CA VAL A 17 0.34 7.08 8.56
C VAL A 17 0.92 6.37 9.76
N TYR A 18 2.19 5.89 9.70
CA TYR A 18 2.75 5.15 10.83
C TYR A 18 3.19 6.03 12.00
N ARG A 19 3.45 7.32 11.79
CA ARG A 19 3.88 8.22 12.87
C ARG A 19 2.67 8.69 13.65
N TYR A 20 2.74 8.54 14.98
CA TYR A 20 1.81 9.25 15.85
C TYR A 20 2.19 10.74 15.94
N ALA A 21 1.19 11.58 16.16
CA ALA A 21 1.35 13.02 16.39
C ALA A 21 1.92 13.31 17.79
N LEU A 22 3.10 12.77 18.06
CA LEU A 22 3.90 12.91 19.28
C LEU A 22 5.25 13.56 18.94
N PRO A 23 6.01 14.06 19.93
CA PRO A 23 7.33 14.64 19.70
C PRO A 23 8.22 13.71 18.85
N HIS A 24 8.85 14.27 17.81
CA HIS A 24 9.59 13.50 16.81
C HIS A 24 10.71 12.66 17.43
N ASP A 25 11.51 13.26 18.32
CA ASP A 25 12.67 12.62 18.92
C ASP A 25 12.25 11.44 19.80
N LEU A 26 11.17 11.60 20.57
CA LEU A 26 10.58 10.53 21.40
C LEU A 26 10.19 9.32 20.53
N CYS A 27 9.50 9.56 19.41
CA CYS A 27 9.11 8.49 18.49
C CYS A 27 10.32 7.81 17.84
N THR A 28 11.34 8.58 17.47
CA THR A 28 12.54 8.07 16.78
C THR A 28 13.43 7.26 17.71
N GLU A 29 13.63 7.71 18.95
CA GLU A 29 14.44 7.06 19.97
C GLU A 29 13.79 5.74 20.42
N HIS A 30 12.51 5.79 20.79
CA HIS A 30 11.81 4.63 21.36
C HIS A 30 11.08 3.77 20.31
N LYS A 31 11.20 4.10 19.02
CA LYS A 31 10.50 3.43 17.92
C LYS A 31 8.98 3.37 18.13
N ILE A 32 8.40 4.45 18.65
CA ILE A 32 6.95 4.60 18.83
C ILE A 32 6.34 4.93 17.48
N ARG A 33 5.60 3.97 16.93
CA ARG A 33 4.94 4.04 15.64
C ARG A 33 3.86 2.98 15.53
N ARG A 34 2.98 3.14 14.54
CA ARG A 34 2.13 2.05 14.05
C ARG A 34 3.00 0.93 13.49
N TYR A 35 2.80 -0.28 13.99
CA TYR A 35 3.34 -1.51 13.40
C TYR A 35 2.24 -2.25 12.65
N GLY A 36 1.05 -2.38 13.25
CA GLY A 36 -0.03 -3.19 12.71
C GLY A 36 0.19 -4.69 12.88
N PHE A 37 -0.90 -5.46 12.93
CA PHE A 37 -0.90 -6.91 13.09
C PHE A 37 -1.96 -7.55 12.18
N HIS A 38 -2.01 -8.87 12.18
CA HIS A 38 -2.70 -9.70 11.19
C HIS A 38 -2.19 -9.50 9.77
N GLY A 39 -0.94 -9.07 9.60
CA GLY A 39 -0.34 -8.80 8.30
C GLY A 39 -0.31 -10.04 7.42
N THR A 40 -0.01 -11.22 8.00
CA THR A 40 -0.03 -12.50 7.28
C THR A 40 -1.41 -12.80 6.68
N ASN A 41 -2.46 -12.51 7.45
CA ASN A 41 -3.84 -12.74 7.07
C ASN A 41 -4.31 -11.72 6.01
N HIS A 42 -4.02 -10.43 6.22
CA HIS A 42 -4.34 -9.37 5.26
C HIS A 42 -3.68 -9.61 3.91
N GLU A 43 -2.41 -10.04 3.89
CA GLU A 43 -1.71 -10.41 2.66
C GLU A 43 -2.37 -11.61 1.97
N PHE A 44 -2.70 -12.65 2.74
CA PHE A 44 -3.37 -13.86 2.21
C PHE A 44 -4.64 -13.52 1.45
N VAL A 45 -5.55 -12.79 2.11
CA VAL A 45 -6.87 -12.51 1.53
C VAL A 45 -6.77 -11.55 0.35
N ALA A 46 -5.79 -10.64 0.34
CA ALA A 46 -5.49 -9.79 -0.79
C ALA A 46 -5.06 -10.61 -2.03
N LEU A 47 -4.16 -11.59 -1.84
CA LEU A 47 -3.73 -12.48 -2.91
C LEU A 47 -4.89 -13.32 -3.45
N LYS A 48 -5.72 -13.87 -2.56
CA LYS A 48 -6.92 -14.64 -2.95
C LYS A 48 -7.95 -13.79 -3.69
N ALA A 49 -8.17 -12.55 -3.28
CA ALA A 49 -9.02 -11.61 -3.99
C ALA A 49 -8.46 -11.29 -5.39
N ALA A 50 -7.15 -11.10 -5.52
CA ALA A 50 -6.51 -10.89 -6.82
C ALA A 50 -6.74 -12.06 -7.80
N MET A 51 -6.66 -13.31 -7.29
CA MET A 51 -7.01 -14.50 -8.05
C MET A 51 -8.48 -14.50 -8.50
N TYR A 52 -9.41 -14.08 -7.63
CA TYR A 52 -10.83 -13.96 -7.98
C TYR A 52 -11.08 -12.95 -9.11
N PHE A 53 -10.39 -11.81 -9.09
CA PHE A 53 -10.48 -10.81 -10.16
C PHE A 53 -9.75 -11.21 -11.45
N ASN A 54 -8.94 -12.27 -11.42
CA ASN A 54 -8.01 -12.63 -12.48
C ASN A 54 -7.14 -11.42 -12.91
N LYS A 55 -6.66 -10.68 -11.91
CA LYS A 55 -5.82 -9.48 -12.10
C LYS A 55 -4.60 -9.56 -11.20
N PRO A 56 -3.47 -8.95 -11.60
CA PRO A 56 -2.34 -8.78 -10.71
C PRO A 56 -2.75 -8.03 -9.44
N LEU A 57 -2.23 -8.45 -8.28
CA LEU A 57 -2.47 -7.76 -7.01
C LEU A 57 -2.05 -6.27 -7.06
N GLY A 58 -1.03 -5.96 -7.86
CA GLY A 58 -0.54 -4.62 -8.13
C GLY A 58 -1.49 -3.72 -8.94
N GLU A 59 -2.68 -4.19 -9.32
CA GLU A 59 -3.70 -3.40 -10.03
C GLU A 59 -4.98 -3.21 -9.22
N LEU A 60 -4.99 -3.66 -7.96
CA LEU A 60 -6.19 -3.70 -7.12
C LEU A 60 -6.04 -2.84 -5.87
N ASN A 61 -7.14 -2.20 -5.50
CA ASN A 61 -7.30 -1.48 -4.24
C ASN A 61 -8.37 -2.16 -3.40
N MET A 62 -8.05 -2.53 -2.17
CA MET A 62 -8.91 -3.38 -1.35
C MET A 62 -8.90 -2.93 0.10
N ILE A 63 -10.01 -3.18 0.78
CA ILE A 63 -10.10 -3.10 2.25
C ILE A 63 -10.30 -4.51 2.76
N SER A 64 -9.39 -5.00 3.60
CA SER A 64 -9.55 -6.28 4.28
C SER A 64 -9.99 -6.07 5.73
N CYS A 65 -11.00 -6.84 6.13
CA CYS A 65 -11.63 -6.82 7.44
C CYS A 65 -11.40 -8.17 8.11
N HIS A 66 -10.31 -8.29 8.86
CA HIS A 66 -10.06 -9.46 9.71
C HIS A 66 -10.84 -9.29 11.00
N LEU A 67 -11.97 -9.98 11.12
CA LEU A 67 -12.88 -9.88 12.26
C LEU A 67 -12.89 -11.21 13.02
N GLY A 68 -12.19 -11.26 14.15
CA GLY A 68 -12.18 -12.39 15.08
C GLY A 68 -12.24 -11.89 16.53
N ASN A 69 -11.72 -12.69 17.47
CA ASN A 69 -11.60 -12.24 18.87
C ASN A 69 -10.63 -11.06 19.00
N GLY A 70 -9.53 -11.09 18.23
CA GLY A 70 -8.80 -9.89 17.81
C GLY A 70 -9.32 -9.46 16.44
N ALA A 71 -9.47 -8.16 16.21
CA ALA A 71 -10.02 -7.65 14.96
C ALA A 71 -9.21 -6.46 14.46
N SER A 72 -8.93 -6.44 13.15
CA SER A 72 -8.22 -5.35 12.50
C SER A 72 -8.66 -5.17 11.06
N MET A 73 -8.51 -3.96 10.54
CA MET A 73 -8.72 -3.67 9.13
C MET A 73 -7.44 -3.15 8.48
N CYS A 74 -7.24 -3.46 7.20
CA CYS A 74 -6.11 -2.98 6.41
C CYS A 74 -6.59 -2.33 5.11
N ALA A 75 -6.02 -1.18 4.78
CA ALA A 75 -6.15 -0.54 3.47
C ALA A 75 -4.99 -1.01 2.58
N ILE A 76 -5.33 -1.63 1.45
CA ILE A 76 -4.35 -2.22 0.54
C ILE A 76 -4.40 -1.47 -0.79
N ASN A 77 -3.30 -0.82 -1.16
CA ASN A 77 -3.16 -0.10 -2.43
C ASN A 77 -2.13 -0.82 -3.30
N HIS A 78 -2.56 -1.38 -4.43
CA HIS A 78 -1.68 -2.06 -5.38
C HIS A 78 -0.78 -3.10 -4.71
N GLY A 79 -1.36 -3.91 -3.82
CA GLY A 79 -0.66 -4.98 -3.08
C GLY A 79 0.17 -4.54 -1.89
N ARG A 80 0.19 -3.26 -1.55
CA ARG A 80 0.91 -2.73 -0.38
C ARG A 80 -0.07 -2.32 0.71
N SER A 81 0.24 -2.62 1.96
CA SER A 81 -0.50 -2.08 3.10
C SER A 81 -0.15 -0.61 3.26
N VAL A 82 -1.13 0.27 3.02
CA VAL A 82 -0.96 1.72 3.16
C VAL A 82 -1.56 2.26 4.45
N ASP A 83 -2.44 1.50 5.10
CA ASP A 83 -2.96 1.78 6.43
C ASP A 83 -3.43 0.48 7.13
N THR A 84 -3.46 0.47 8.46
CA THR A 84 -3.98 -0.65 9.26
C THR A 84 -4.48 -0.16 10.62
N SER A 85 -5.56 -0.77 11.13
CA SER A 85 -6.28 -0.19 12.27
C SER A 85 -5.53 -0.37 13.58
N MET A 86 -4.79 -1.48 13.71
CA MET A 86 -3.95 -1.71 14.89
C MET A 86 -2.70 -0.85 14.85
N GLY A 87 -2.23 -0.52 16.03
CA GLY A 87 -1.25 0.53 16.28
C GLY A 87 0.17 0.03 16.51
N MET A 88 0.82 0.65 17.48
CA MET A 88 2.02 0.12 18.12
C MET A 88 1.76 -1.23 18.78
N THR A 89 0.55 -1.42 19.31
CA THR A 89 0.07 -2.64 19.95
C THR A 89 -1.24 -3.12 19.31
N PRO A 90 -1.67 -4.37 19.57
CA PRO A 90 -2.95 -4.89 19.09
C PRO A 90 -4.19 -4.26 19.77
N LEU A 91 -4.04 -3.22 20.60
CA LEU A 91 -5.14 -2.58 21.33
C LEU A 91 -5.87 -1.51 20.51
N GLU A 92 -5.16 -0.77 19.66
CA GLU A 92 -5.73 0.31 18.85
C GLU A 92 -6.70 -0.23 17.78
N GLY A 93 -7.70 0.58 17.45
CA GLY A 93 -8.57 0.38 16.32
C GLY A 93 -9.96 -0.12 16.68
N LEU A 94 -10.30 -1.31 16.19
CA LEU A 94 -11.64 -1.85 16.33
C LEU A 94 -11.96 -2.21 17.78
N ILE A 95 -13.25 -2.16 18.11
CA ILE A 95 -13.77 -2.89 19.28
C ILE A 95 -13.51 -4.38 19.01
N MET A 96 -12.99 -5.11 19.99
CA MET A 96 -12.68 -6.54 19.84
C MET A 96 -13.39 -7.34 20.94
N GLY A 97 -13.09 -8.64 21.07
CA GLY A 97 -13.72 -9.48 22.09
C GLY A 97 -13.57 -8.91 23.50
N THR A 98 -12.33 -8.66 23.92
CA THR A 98 -12.00 -8.14 25.26
C THR A 98 -11.21 -6.84 25.24
N ARG A 99 -10.78 -6.38 24.06
CA ARG A 99 -9.97 -5.16 23.89
C ARG A 99 -10.84 -3.96 23.56
N SER A 100 -10.50 -2.81 24.12
CA SER A 100 -11.29 -1.58 23.96
C SER A 100 -11.37 -1.07 22.53
N GLY A 101 -10.30 -1.24 21.74
CA GLY A 101 -10.13 -0.45 20.52
C GLY A 101 -9.83 1.01 20.85
N ASP A 102 -10.14 1.90 19.91
CA ASP A 102 -9.94 3.34 20.09
C ASP A 102 -10.79 3.92 21.22
N ILE A 103 -10.10 4.55 22.18
CA ILE A 103 -10.69 5.38 23.22
C ILE A 103 -9.92 6.69 23.33
N ASP A 104 -10.53 7.69 23.98
CA ASP A 104 -9.85 8.94 24.29
C ASP A 104 -8.68 8.68 25.29
N PRO A 105 -7.42 9.05 24.96
CA PRO A 105 -6.29 8.92 25.87
C PRO A 105 -6.50 9.65 27.23
N GLY A 106 -7.35 10.68 27.29
CA GLY A 106 -7.74 11.34 28.53
C GLY A 106 -8.43 10.40 29.52
N ILE A 107 -9.13 9.37 29.05
CA ILE A 107 -9.77 8.35 29.91
C ILE A 107 -8.70 7.54 30.65
N ILE A 108 -7.58 7.22 29.99
CA ILE A 108 -6.45 6.53 30.61
C ILE A 108 -5.89 7.36 31.76
N LEU A 109 -5.67 8.65 31.53
CA LEU A 109 -5.19 9.57 32.57
C LEU A 109 -6.19 9.71 33.72
N TYR A 110 -7.48 9.73 33.42
CA TYR A 110 -8.54 9.77 34.44
C TYR A 110 -8.53 8.50 35.31
N MET A 111 -8.43 7.31 34.70
CA MET A 111 -8.37 6.05 35.46
C MET A 111 -7.16 6.02 36.40
N LEU A 112 -5.99 6.45 35.93
CA LEU A 112 -4.78 6.47 36.73
C LEU A 112 -4.85 7.52 37.86
N LYS A 113 -5.25 8.75 37.54
CA LYS A 113 -5.16 9.89 38.47
C LYS A 113 -6.38 10.06 39.36
N ASN A 114 -7.58 9.79 38.84
CA ASN A 114 -8.84 10.04 39.57
C ASN A 114 -9.37 8.75 40.19
N LEU A 115 -9.31 7.62 39.48
CA LEU A 115 -9.73 6.32 40.02
C LEU A 115 -8.61 5.59 40.76
N GLN A 116 -7.39 6.15 40.77
CA GLN A 116 -6.22 5.60 41.47
C GLN A 116 -5.92 4.15 41.06
N MET A 117 -6.23 3.79 39.80
CA MET A 117 -5.87 2.50 39.25
C MET A 117 -4.37 2.45 38.97
N SER A 118 -3.75 1.27 39.14
CA SER A 118 -2.37 1.07 38.70
C SER A 118 -2.28 1.03 37.18
N ALA A 119 -1.08 1.25 36.63
CA ALA A 119 -0.83 1.12 35.19
C ALA A 119 -1.19 -0.29 34.69
N GLU A 120 -0.84 -1.32 35.44
CA GLU A 120 -1.17 -2.71 35.15
C GLU A 120 -2.68 -2.95 35.22
N GLY A 121 -3.38 -2.35 36.19
CA GLY A 121 -4.83 -2.46 36.31
C GLY A 121 -5.56 -1.81 35.13
N VAL A 122 -5.04 -0.70 34.63
CA VAL A 122 -5.55 -0.06 33.41
C VAL A 122 -5.26 -0.90 32.17
N ASP A 123 -4.05 -1.44 32.03
CA ASP A 123 -3.70 -2.33 30.92
C ASP A 123 -4.59 -3.59 30.88
N ASP A 124 -4.80 -4.23 32.03
CA ASP A 124 -5.69 -5.38 32.16
C ASP A 124 -7.14 -5.02 31.83
N LEU A 125 -7.62 -3.87 32.29
CA LEU A 125 -8.97 -3.41 31.96
C LEU A 125 -9.12 -3.23 30.45
N LEU A 126 -8.18 -2.54 29.81
CA LEU A 126 -8.24 -2.23 28.38
C LEU A 126 -8.07 -3.47 27.48
N ASN A 127 -7.27 -4.45 27.89
CA ASN A 127 -6.99 -5.64 27.09
C ASN A 127 -7.94 -6.82 27.35
N LYS A 128 -8.42 -6.99 28.58
CA LYS A 128 -9.10 -8.22 29.03
C LYS A 128 -10.54 -8.00 29.51
N GLN A 129 -10.92 -6.79 29.89
CA GLN A 129 -12.24 -6.52 30.50
C GLN A 129 -13.09 -5.53 29.69
N SER A 130 -12.60 -5.10 28.53
CA SER A 130 -13.24 -4.11 27.65
C SER A 130 -13.89 -4.81 26.45
N GLY A 131 -14.08 -4.07 25.35
CA GLY A 131 -14.60 -4.62 24.11
C GLY A 131 -16.04 -5.13 24.23
N LEU A 132 -16.36 -6.15 23.44
CA LEU A 132 -17.65 -6.82 23.45
C LEU A 132 -18.02 -7.35 24.85
N LEU A 133 -17.04 -7.90 25.58
CA LEU A 133 -17.22 -8.37 26.95
C LEU A 133 -17.63 -7.25 27.90
N GLY A 134 -16.86 -6.15 27.90
CA GLY A 134 -17.12 -5.02 28.82
C GLY A 134 -18.48 -4.35 28.54
N ILE A 135 -18.82 -4.16 27.27
CA ILE A 135 -20.10 -3.53 26.88
C ILE A 135 -21.27 -4.44 27.25
N SER A 136 -21.24 -5.72 26.84
CA SER A 136 -22.33 -6.66 27.12
C SER A 136 -22.44 -7.03 28.61
N GLY A 137 -21.31 -7.03 29.32
CA GLY A 137 -21.19 -7.47 30.70
C GLY A 137 -21.31 -8.99 30.88
N LYS A 138 -21.31 -9.77 29.80
CA LYS A 138 -21.55 -11.23 29.85
C LYS A 138 -20.57 -12.05 29.03
N THR A 139 -20.35 -11.69 27.76
CA THR A 139 -19.59 -12.53 26.83
C THR A 139 -18.87 -11.70 25.76
N SER A 140 -17.76 -12.24 25.27
CA SER A 140 -17.04 -11.75 24.10
C SER A 140 -17.37 -12.54 22.83
N ASP A 141 -18.10 -13.67 22.92
CA ASP A 141 -18.45 -14.49 21.76
C ASP A 141 -19.65 -13.89 21.02
N MET A 142 -19.46 -13.63 19.72
CA MET A 142 -20.49 -12.99 18.90
C MET A 142 -21.77 -13.82 18.79
N ARG A 143 -21.70 -15.15 18.82
CA ARG A 143 -22.87 -16.03 18.74
C ARG A 143 -23.71 -15.93 20.01
N GLU A 144 -23.05 -15.89 21.16
CA GLU A 144 -23.73 -15.70 22.45
C GLU A 144 -24.35 -14.30 22.55
N LEU A 145 -23.66 -13.26 22.06
CA LEU A 145 -24.23 -11.90 22.01
C LEU A 145 -25.53 -11.84 21.20
N TYR A 146 -25.60 -12.55 20.07
CA TYR A 146 -26.85 -12.62 19.29
C TYR A 146 -27.96 -13.29 20.07
N ALA A 147 -27.70 -14.44 20.71
CA ALA A 147 -28.69 -15.12 21.54
C ALA A 147 -29.17 -14.23 22.70
N GLU A 148 -28.28 -13.46 23.32
CA GLU A 148 -28.65 -12.50 24.36
C GLU A 148 -29.49 -11.34 23.80
N ALA A 149 -29.12 -10.79 22.64
CA ALA A 149 -29.85 -9.71 22.00
C ALA A 149 -31.27 -10.16 21.59
N GLU A 150 -31.44 -11.39 21.11
CA GLU A 150 -32.74 -12.00 20.83
C GLU A 150 -33.58 -12.19 22.10
N ASN A 151 -32.93 -12.40 23.24
CA ASN A 151 -33.55 -12.41 24.57
C ASN A 151 -33.71 -11.00 25.18
N TYR A 152 -33.76 -9.96 24.35
CA TYR A 152 -33.97 -8.56 24.74
C TYR A 152 -32.90 -7.96 25.66
N ASN A 153 -31.68 -8.52 25.66
CA ASN A 153 -30.55 -7.92 26.36
C ASN A 153 -30.04 -6.69 25.60
N THR A 154 -30.37 -5.50 26.12
CA THR A 154 -30.01 -4.22 25.49
C THR A 154 -28.50 -4.03 25.39
N ARG A 155 -27.73 -4.45 26.41
CA ARG A 155 -26.26 -4.33 26.40
C ARG A 155 -25.60 -5.22 25.34
N ALA A 156 -26.16 -6.40 25.08
CA ALA A 156 -25.69 -7.25 24.00
C ALA A 156 -25.94 -6.62 22.63
N ASN A 157 -27.13 -6.04 22.44
CA ASN A 157 -27.45 -5.30 21.22
C ASN A 157 -26.57 -4.04 21.05
N ASP A 158 -26.27 -3.33 22.13
CA ASP A 158 -25.35 -2.18 22.12
C ASP A 158 -23.94 -2.61 21.72
N ALA A 159 -23.43 -3.72 22.27
CA ALA A 159 -22.12 -4.28 21.92
C ALA A 159 -22.02 -4.59 20.42
N ILE A 160 -23.01 -5.27 19.85
CA ILE A 160 -23.08 -5.58 18.41
C ILE A 160 -23.14 -4.29 17.59
N THR A 161 -24.00 -3.36 17.98
CA THR A 161 -24.21 -2.09 17.26
C THR A 161 -22.94 -1.25 17.25
N MET A 162 -22.28 -1.10 18.40
CA MET A 162 -21.01 -0.37 18.53
C MET A 162 -19.89 -1.02 17.71
N PHE A 163 -19.80 -2.35 17.71
CA PHE A 163 -18.84 -3.10 16.91
C PHE A 163 -19.04 -2.85 15.40
N CYS A 164 -20.27 -3.03 14.89
CA CYS A 164 -20.59 -2.75 13.49
C CYS A 164 -20.35 -1.28 13.12
N TYR A 165 -20.70 -0.34 13.99
CA TYR A 165 -20.47 1.08 13.78
C TYR A 165 -18.98 1.41 13.64
N ARG A 166 -18.13 0.85 14.52
CA ARG A 166 -16.67 1.06 14.47
C ARG A 166 -16.08 0.55 13.15
N ILE A 167 -16.47 -0.65 12.72
CA ILE A 167 -16.04 -1.22 11.42
C ILE A 167 -16.49 -0.31 10.27
N LYS A 168 -17.75 0.11 10.26
CA LYS A 168 -18.29 1.01 9.23
C LYS A 168 -17.52 2.33 9.14
N LYS A 169 -17.13 2.93 10.28
CA LYS A 169 -16.28 4.12 10.31
C LYS A 169 -14.91 3.86 9.67
N TYR A 170 -14.27 2.74 9.98
CA TYR A 170 -12.99 2.38 9.37
C TYR A 170 -13.09 2.12 7.86
N ILE A 171 -14.17 1.49 7.40
CA ILE A 171 -14.45 1.35 5.95
C ILE A 171 -14.50 2.74 5.31
N GLY A 172 -15.28 3.67 5.87
CA GLY A 172 -15.36 5.05 5.35
C GLY A 172 -14.00 5.75 5.33
N SER A 173 -13.21 5.61 6.41
CA SER A 173 -11.86 6.17 6.49
C SER A 173 -10.95 5.61 5.39
N TYR A 174 -10.96 4.30 5.17
CA TYR A 174 -10.08 3.67 4.19
C TYR A 174 -10.55 3.87 2.75
N ILE A 175 -11.86 4.05 2.51
CA ILE A 175 -12.35 4.53 1.20
C ILE A 175 -11.78 5.92 0.92
N ALA A 176 -11.77 6.82 1.91
CA ALA A 176 -11.20 8.15 1.74
C ALA A 176 -9.68 8.12 1.47
N VAL A 177 -8.94 7.18 2.10
CA VAL A 177 -7.50 6.99 1.88
C VAL A 177 -7.20 6.37 0.51
N LEU A 178 -7.97 5.38 0.07
CA LEU A 178 -7.70 4.63 -1.16
C LEU A 178 -8.30 5.28 -2.42
N GLY A 179 -9.37 6.06 -2.27
CA GLY A 179 -10.16 6.57 -3.38
C GLY A 179 -10.96 5.46 -4.07
N VAL A 180 -10.52 5.03 -5.25
CA VAL A 180 -11.18 3.95 -6.00
C VAL A 180 -10.80 2.61 -5.39
N ILE A 181 -11.79 1.84 -4.95
CA ILE A 181 -11.62 0.50 -4.38
C ILE A 181 -12.35 -0.56 -5.21
N ASP A 182 -11.74 -1.74 -5.37
CA ASP A 182 -12.29 -2.88 -6.10
C ASP A 182 -13.07 -3.81 -5.18
N ALA A 183 -12.62 -4.01 -3.94
CA ALA A 183 -13.27 -4.93 -3.00
C ALA A 183 -13.15 -4.55 -1.51
N ILE A 184 -14.19 -4.95 -0.77
CA ILE A 184 -14.17 -5.11 0.69
C ILE A 184 -14.19 -6.61 0.99
N ILE A 185 -13.22 -7.07 1.77
CA ILE A 185 -12.99 -8.49 2.05
C ILE A 185 -13.27 -8.75 3.53
N PHE A 186 -14.20 -9.64 3.83
CA PHE A 186 -14.44 -10.15 5.18
C PHE A 186 -13.72 -11.48 5.39
N THR A 187 -12.98 -11.57 6.49
CA THR A 187 -12.23 -12.77 6.91
C THR A 187 -12.17 -12.84 8.44
N GLY A 188 -11.63 -13.92 8.98
CA GLY A 188 -11.60 -14.19 10.42
C GLY A 188 -12.93 -14.76 10.91
N GLY A 189 -12.92 -15.37 12.09
CA GLY A 189 -14.06 -16.15 12.58
C GLY A 189 -15.42 -15.44 12.55
N ILE A 190 -15.47 -14.14 12.89
CA ILE A 190 -16.69 -13.32 12.80
C ILE A 190 -16.96 -12.92 11.35
N GLY A 191 -15.95 -12.44 10.62
CA GLY A 191 -16.11 -11.95 9.24
C GLY A 191 -16.58 -13.03 8.27
N GLU A 192 -16.16 -14.27 8.49
CA GLU A 192 -16.56 -15.44 7.70
C GLU A 192 -17.97 -15.92 8.06
N ASN A 193 -18.30 -16.01 9.35
CA ASN A 193 -19.48 -16.77 9.79
C ASN A 193 -20.69 -15.90 10.18
N ALA A 194 -20.48 -14.63 10.55
CA ALA A 194 -21.56 -13.76 11.02
C ALA A 194 -22.14 -12.91 9.88
N SER A 195 -23.06 -13.49 9.11
CA SER A 195 -23.74 -12.84 7.98
C SER A 195 -24.44 -11.53 8.40
N ASP A 196 -25.05 -11.49 9.57
CA ASP A 196 -25.72 -10.30 10.11
C ASP A 196 -24.75 -9.16 10.42
N ILE A 197 -23.51 -9.46 10.85
CA ILE A 197 -22.48 -8.44 11.05
C ILE A 197 -22.12 -7.81 9.71
N ARG A 198 -21.87 -8.62 8.68
CA ARG A 198 -21.59 -8.11 7.33
C ARG A 198 -22.74 -7.26 6.81
N ALA A 199 -23.99 -7.69 7.01
CA ALA A 199 -25.18 -6.93 6.61
C ALA A 199 -25.24 -5.56 7.30
N ARG A 200 -25.12 -5.52 8.63
CA ARG A 200 -25.17 -4.26 9.42
C ARG A 200 -24.01 -3.31 9.06
N VAL A 201 -22.82 -3.85 8.81
CA VAL A 201 -21.64 -3.08 8.39
C VAL A 201 -21.83 -2.47 7.00
N CYS A 202 -22.38 -3.21 6.03
CA CYS A 202 -22.59 -2.72 4.67
C CYS A 202 -23.83 -1.83 4.52
N GLN A 203 -24.81 -1.92 5.41
CA GLN A 203 -26.06 -1.17 5.34
C GLN A 203 -25.84 0.35 5.28
N GLY A 204 -26.49 1.03 4.33
CA GLY A 204 -26.41 2.48 4.19
C GLY A 204 -25.18 2.97 3.40
N LEU A 205 -24.34 2.06 2.90
CA LEU A 205 -23.16 2.38 2.08
C LEU A 205 -23.43 2.24 0.56
N GLU A 206 -24.68 2.08 0.15
CA GLU A 206 -25.08 1.88 -1.24
C GLU A 206 -24.70 3.09 -2.11
N HIS A 207 -24.77 4.30 -1.54
CA HIS A 207 -24.35 5.54 -2.20
C HIS A 207 -22.84 5.60 -2.51
N LEU A 208 -22.02 4.81 -1.79
CA LEU A 208 -20.59 4.62 -2.08
C LEU A 208 -20.36 3.49 -3.09
N GLY A 209 -21.42 2.82 -3.56
CA GLY A 209 -21.34 1.69 -4.48
C GLY A 209 -21.10 0.34 -3.80
N ILE A 210 -21.35 0.24 -2.48
CA ILE A 210 -21.26 -0.99 -1.69
C ILE A 210 -22.68 -1.53 -1.52
N MET A 211 -23.03 -2.56 -2.28
CA MET A 211 -24.37 -3.15 -2.25
C MET A 211 -24.27 -4.65 -1.94
N LEU A 212 -24.73 -5.05 -0.76
CA LEU A 212 -24.70 -6.43 -0.29
C LEU A 212 -25.95 -7.19 -0.74
N TYR A 213 -25.75 -8.36 -1.35
CA TYR A 213 -26.83 -9.28 -1.66
C TYR A 213 -27.21 -10.08 -0.42
N ASN A 214 -28.23 -9.61 0.29
CA ASN A 214 -28.65 -10.17 1.59
C ASN A 214 -28.97 -11.66 1.56
N THR A 215 -29.74 -12.15 0.59
CA THR A 215 -30.08 -13.58 0.49
C THR A 215 -28.83 -14.43 0.31
N LYS A 216 -27.97 -14.05 -0.66
CA LYS A 216 -26.69 -14.72 -0.90
C LYS A 216 -25.80 -14.67 0.35
N ASN A 217 -25.72 -13.53 1.02
CA ASN A 217 -24.93 -13.36 2.23
C ASN A 217 -25.39 -14.27 3.40
N LYS A 218 -26.69 -14.54 3.51
CA LYS A 218 -27.29 -15.33 4.59
C LYS A 218 -27.11 -16.85 4.38
N ASP A 219 -27.24 -17.30 3.14
CA ASP A 219 -27.32 -18.74 2.84
C ASP A 219 -25.94 -19.41 2.67
N LEU A 220 -24.86 -18.63 2.64
CA LEU A 220 -23.52 -19.14 2.41
C LEU A 220 -22.91 -19.82 3.64
N LYS A 221 -22.17 -20.90 3.36
CA LYS A 221 -21.29 -21.57 4.30
C LYS A 221 -19.86 -21.52 3.73
N PRO A 222 -19.03 -20.56 4.16
CA PRO A 222 -17.67 -20.44 3.65
C PRO A 222 -16.85 -21.69 3.93
N LEU A 223 -16.26 -22.26 2.89
CA LEU A 223 -15.33 -23.39 2.98
C LEU A 223 -13.91 -22.88 2.74
N ARG A 224 -12.93 -23.52 3.40
CA ARG A 224 -11.51 -23.18 3.23
C ARG A 224 -11.12 -23.24 1.75
N GLY A 225 -10.34 -22.27 1.30
CA GLY A 225 -9.88 -22.15 -0.08
C GLY A 225 -10.83 -21.45 -1.04
N GLU A 226 -12.10 -21.20 -0.67
CA GLU A 226 -13.08 -20.53 -1.54
C GLU A 226 -13.09 -19.01 -1.39
N VAL A 227 -13.45 -18.32 -2.48
CA VAL A 227 -13.74 -16.87 -2.47
C VAL A 227 -15.20 -16.70 -2.84
N LEU A 228 -15.97 -16.10 -1.94
CA LEU A 228 -17.42 -15.93 -2.13
C LEU A 228 -17.75 -14.45 -2.33
N ASP A 229 -18.26 -14.09 -3.50
CA ASP A 229 -18.77 -12.75 -3.78
C ASP A 229 -20.23 -12.63 -3.31
N VAL A 230 -20.49 -11.77 -2.33
CA VAL A 230 -21.82 -11.46 -1.79
C VAL A 230 -22.31 -10.07 -2.18
N SER A 231 -21.71 -9.45 -3.19
CA SER A 231 -22.21 -8.20 -3.75
C SER A 231 -23.41 -8.39 -4.68
N GLU A 232 -24.27 -7.37 -4.74
CA GLU A 232 -25.31 -7.26 -5.76
C GLU A 232 -24.70 -7.10 -7.16
N PRO A 233 -25.35 -7.56 -8.25
CA PRO A 233 -24.82 -7.44 -9.61
C PRO A 233 -24.46 -6.00 -10.03
N GLY A 234 -25.14 -4.98 -9.49
CA GLY A 234 -24.85 -3.57 -9.76
C GLY A 234 -23.79 -2.93 -8.85
N SER A 235 -23.25 -3.67 -7.88
CA SER A 235 -22.28 -3.13 -6.92
C SER A 235 -21.00 -2.72 -7.63
N LYS A 236 -20.57 -1.46 -7.42
CA LYS A 236 -19.30 -0.96 -7.97
C LYS A 236 -18.11 -1.60 -7.26
N ILE A 237 -18.31 -1.96 -5.99
CA ILE A 237 -17.30 -2.55 -5.12
C ILE A 237 -17.75 -3.98 -4.79
N LYS A 238 -16.86 -4.95 -5.00
CA LYS A 238 -17.14 -6.35 -4.63
C LYS A 238 -17.08 -6.53 -3.13
N ILE A 239 -17.94 -7.41 -2.61
CA ILE A 239 -17.94 -7.75 -1.19
C ILE A 239 -17.59 -9.24 -1.13
N LEU A 240 -16.37 -9.53 -0.72
CA LEU A 240 -15.83 -10.88 -0.75
C LEU A 240 -15.79 -11.45 0.67
N ILE A 241 -16.06 -12.74 0.79
CA ILE A 241 -15.78 -13.52 1.99
C ILE A 241 -14.65 -14.49 1.64
N ILE A 242 -13.55 -14.42 2.37
CA ILE A 242 -12.37 -15.26 2.13
C ILE A 242 -11.94 -15.87 3.45
N PRO A 243 -12.14 -17.18 3.66
CA PRO A 243 -11.70 -17.84 4.89
C PRO A 243 -10.19 -17.79 5.08
N ALA A 244 -9.75 -17.44 6.28
CA ALA A 244 -8.35 -17.33 6.64
C ALA A 244 -7.59 -18.67 6.55
N GLU A 245 -6.38 -18.66 5.97
CA GLU A 245 -5.43 -19.78 5.99
C GLU A 245 -4.00 -19.29 6.27
N GLU A 246 -3.77 -18.81 7.49
CA GLU A 246 -2.48 -18.21 7.90
C GLU A 246 -1.32 -19.21 7.84
N GLU A 247 -1.57 -20.48 8.17
CA GLU A 247 -0.57 -21.55 8.10
C GLU A 247 -0.09 -21.78 6.66
N ARG A 248 -0.99 -21.61 5.68
CA ARG A 248 -0.66 -21.71 4.26
C ARG A 248 0.24 -20.54 3.83
N MET A 249 0.00 -19.33 4.35
CA MET A 249 0.91 -18.20 4.13
C MET A 249 2.25 -18.40 4.80
N ILE A 250 2.30 -18.90 6.03
CA ILE A 250 3.57 -19.21 6.71
C ILE A 250 4.37 -20.23 5.89
N ALA A 251 3.71 -21.27 5.36
CA ALA A 251 4.37 -22.24 4.49
C ALA A 251 4.89 -21.59 3.20
N ARG A 252 4.10 -20.72 2.56
CA ARG A 252 4.52 -19.94 1.37
C ARG A 252 5.74 -19.06 1.68
N GLU A 253 5.70 -18.28 2.75
CA GLU A 253 6.81 -17.40 3.16
C GLU A 253 8.04 -18.21 3.58
N THR A 254 7.86 -19.40 4.15
CA THR A 254 8.96 -20.34 4.42
C THR A 254 9.63 -20.80 3.12
N LEU A 255 8.85 -21.16 2.10
CA LEU A 255 9.39 -21.53 0.79
C LEU A 255 10.12 -20.35 0.15
N HIS A 256 9.52 -19.16 0.16
CA HIS A 256 10.15 -17.94 -0.35
C HIS A 256 11.46 -17.60 0.37
N ALA A 257 11.51 -17.73 1.71
CA ALA A 257 12.72 -17.49 2.48
C ALA A 257 13.85 -18.48 2.11
N ILE A 258 13.52 -19.77 1.96
CA ILE A 258 14.48 -20.79 1.53
C ILE A 258 14.97 -20.53 0.09
N GLU A 259 14.07 -20.17 -0.81
CA GLU A 259 14.41 -19.83 -2.20
C GLU A 259 15.23 -18.56 -2.30
N ARG A 260 14.95 -17.56 -1.46
CA ARG A 260 15.74 -16.33 -1.34
C ARG A 260 17.13 -16.63 -0.83
N GLU A 261 17.29 -17.49 0.17
CA GLU A 261 18.60 -17.93 0.65
C GLU A 261 19.40 -18.61 -0.48
N LYS A 262 18.76 -19.52 -1.23
CA LYS A 262 19.38 -20.15 -2.40
C LYS A 262 19.77 -19.13 -3.45
N SER A 263 18.85 -18.24 -3.82
CA SER A 263 19.07 -17.20 -4.84
C SER A 263 20.19 -16.25 -4.43
N THR A 264 20.24 -15.85 -3.15
CA THR A 264 21.31 -14.99 -2.61
C THR A 264 22.67 -15.69 -2.69
N LYS A 265 22.74 -16.99 -2.36
CA LYS A 265 23.97 -17.78 -2.53
C LYS A 265 24.38 -17.89 -4.00
N THR A 266 23.42 -18.15 -4.90
CA THR A 266 23.68 -18.20 -6.34
C THR A 266 24.15 -16.85 -6.87
N ILE A 267 23.51 -15.75 -6.50
CA ILE A 267 23.90 -14.39 -6.87
C ILE A 267 25.31 -14.09 -6.35
N GLY A 268 25.61 -14.43 -5.09
CA GLY A 268 26.96 -14.30 -4.52
C GLY A 268 28.03 -15.13 -5.27
N GLN A 269 27.65 -16.26 -5.86
CA GLN A 269 28.54 -17.11 -6.68
C GLN A 269 28.69 -16.60 -8.12
N LEU A 270 27.74 -15.83 -8.64
CA LEU A 270 27.68 -15.40 -10.04
C LEU A 270 28.57 -14.20 -10.39
N ASN A 271 29.48 -13.75 -9.52
CA ASN A 271 30.30 -12.54 -9.74
C ASN A 271 29.40 -11.35 -10.14
N THR A 272 28.64 -10.80 -9.19
CA THR A 272 27.67 -9.74 -9.48
C THR A 272 28.32 -8.56 -10.20
N LYS A 273 28.00 -8.42 -11.48
CA LYS A 273 28.42 -7.26 -12.27
C LYS A 273 27.90 -6.00 -11.58
N PRO A 274 28.73 -4.94 -11.52
CA PRO A 274 28.26 -3.67 -10.99
C PRO A 274 27.13 -3.13 -11.88
N ILE A 275 26.09 -2.60 -11.24
CA ILE A 275 24.95 -1.96 -11.90
C ILE A 275 25.19 -0.46 -11.83
N PRO A 276 25.33 0.24 -12.98
CA PRO A 276 25.36 1.69 -12.99
C PRO A 276 24.09 2.27 -12.35
N ILE A 277 24.24 3.37 -11.61
CA ILE A 277 23.10 4.06 -11.01
C ILE A 277 22.98 5.44 -11.63
N SER A 278 21.80 5.72 -12.16
CA SER A 278 21.43 7.00 -12.74
C SER A 278 20.36 7.68 -11.88
N VAL A 279 20.57 8.97 -11.62
CA VAL A 279 19.57 9.80 -10.92
C VAL A 279 18.56 10.29 -11.95
N SER A 280 17.32 9.86 -11.79
CA SER A 280 16.18 10.35 -12.56
C SER A 280 15.72 11.68 -11.97
N ALA A 281 16.18 12.77 -12.58
CA ALA A 281 15.66 14.10 -12.28
C ALA A 281 14.19 14.20 -12.70
N HIS A 282 13.46 15.15 -12.11
CA HIS A 282 12.11 15.47 -12.54
C HIS A 282 12.03 15.70 -14.05
N HIS A 283 11.02 15.15 -14.69
CA HIS A 283 10.86 15.26 -16.13
C HIS A 283 9.43 15.02 -16.57
N VAL A 284 9.17 15.33 -17.83
CA VAL A 284 7.87 15.12 -18.48
C VAL A 284 8.03 14.22 -19.68
N HIS A 285 7.14 13.26 -19.81
CA HIS A 285 6.84 12.60 -21.07
C HIS A 285 5.57 13.21 -21.65
N LEU A 286 5.60 13.58 -22.93
CA LEU A 286 4.45 14.22 -23.57
C LEU A 286 3.85 13.31 -24.66
N SER A 287 2.54 13.47 -24.84
CA SER A 287 1.91 13.09 -26.10
C SER A 287 2.27 14.08 -27.21
N LYS A 288 2.17 13.64 -28.46
CA LYS A 288 2.42 14.52 -29.60
C LYS A 288 1.41 15.68 -29.63
N GLU A 289 0.15 15.41 -29.34
CA GLU A 289 -0.93 16.42 -29.30
C GLU A 289 -0.65 17.49 -28.25
N ASP A 290 -0.29 17.08 -27.02
CA ASP A 290 0.04 18.00 -25.94
C ASP A 290 1.27 18.85 -26.27
N PHE A 291 2.29 18.26 -26.89
CA PHE A 291 3.47 18.99 -27.33
C PHE A 291 3.13 20.06 -28.37
N GLU A 292 2.28 19.75 -29.35
CA GLU A 292 1.85 20.70 -30.38
C GLU A 292 1.07 21.88 -29.77
N ILE A 293 0.29 21.66 -28.70
CA ILE A 293 -0.40 22.74 -27.99
C ILE A 293 0.61 23.62 -27.22
N LEU A 294 1.59 23.00 -26.57
CA LEU A 294 2.57 23.68 -25.72
C LEU A 294 3.61 24.50 -26.51
N PHE A 295 4.00 24.03 -27.70
CA PHE A 295 5.10 24.60 -28.49
C PHE A 295 4.71 25.02 -29.92
N GLY A 296 3.55 24.60 -30.42
CA GLY A 296 3.11 24.84 -31.80
C GLY A 296 3.39 23.65 -32.73
N LYS A 297 2.57 23.51 -33.78
CA LYS A 297 2.60 22.37 -34.71
C LYS A 297 3.87 22.24 -35.54
N ASP A 298 4.53 23.36 -35.81
CA ASP A 298 5.73 23.41 -36.64
C ASP A 298 7.03 23.16 -35.83
N VAL A 299 6.92 23.03 -34.50
CA VAL A 299 8.06 22.76 -33.63
C VAL A 299 8.29 21.25 -33.53
N ILE A 300 9.57 20.86 -33.59
CA ILE A 300 9.98 19.46 -33.47
C ILE A 300 10.64 19.26 -32.11
N LEU A 301 10.31 18.16 -31.43
CA LEU A 301 10.98 17.74 -30.19
C LEU A 301 12.46 17.45 -30.50
N THR A 302 13.33 18.39 -30.11
CA THR A 302 14.73 18.40 -30.54
C THR A 302 15.61 17.73 -29.50
N PRO A 303 16.38 16.68 -29.83
CA PRO A 303 17.32 16.08 -28.89
C PRO A 303 18.40 17.07 -28.43
N ARG A 304 18.67 17.08 -27.12
CA ARG A 304 19.79 17.80 -26.50
C ARG A 304 20.88 16.84 -26.06
N THR A 305 20.50 15.77 -25.36
CA THR A 305 21.43 14.79 -24.80
C THR A 305 20.79 13.41 -24.83
N GLN A 306 21.55 12.40 -25.25
CA GLN A 306 21.10 11.01 -25.21
C GLN A 306 21.05 10.52 -23.76
N LEU A 307 20.04 9.72 -23.43
CA LEU A 307 19.94 9.08 -22.12
C LEU A 307 20.61 7.70 -22.13
N SER A 308 20.70 7.07 -20.96
CA SER A 308 21.30 5.74 -20.81
C SER A 308 20.58 4.67 -21.64
N GLN A 309 19.26 4.77 -21.73
CA GLN A 309 18.43 3.84 -22.47
C GLN A 309 18.42 4.17 -23.98
N PRO A 310 18.64 3.16 -24.86
CA PRO A 310 18.64 3.32 -26.31
C PRO A 310 17.39 4.02 -26.85
N GLY A 311 17.59 4.99 -27.76
CA GLY A 311 16.51 5.74 -28.41
C GLY A 311 15.85 6.82 -27.54
N GLN A 312 16.21 6.92 -26.25
CA GLN A 312 15.68 7.96 -25.36
C GLN A 312 16.62 9.16 -25.26
N PHE A 313 16.04 10.36 -25.16
CA PHE A 313 16.80 11.59 -25.11
C PHE A 313 16.13 12.65 -24.25
N ALA A 314 16.94 13.48 -23.59
CA ALA A 314 16.50 14.75 -23.04
C ALA A 314 16.41 15.77 -24.17
N SER A 315 15.28 16.47 -24.30
CA SER A 315 15.05 17.44 -25.37
C SER A 315 15.61 18.84 -25.05
N GLN A 316 15.70 19.73 -26.04
CA GLN A 316 16.02 21.15 -25.79
C GLN A 316 14.84 21.87 -25.13
N GLN A 317 13.61 21.45 -25.46
CA GLN A 317 12.37 22.00 -24.94
C GLN A 317 12.19 21.66 -23.45
N THR A 318 11.53 22.58 -22.75
CA THR A 318 11.19 22.43 -21.33
C THR A 318 9.81 23.01 -21.08
N VAL A 319 9.11 22.46 -20.10
CA VAL A 319 7.83 22.97 -19.61
C VAL A 319 7.96 23.46 -18.18
N ASN A 320 7.06 24.33 -17.77
CA ASN A 320 6.86 24.66 -16.37
C ASN A 320 5.71 23.80 -15.82
N LEU A 321 5.93 23.17 -14.68
CA LEU A 321 4.89 22.49 -13.92
C LEU A 321 4.24 23.53 -13.00
N ILE A 322 2.92 23.60 -13.03
CA ILE A 322 2.15 24.54 -12.21
C ILE A 322 1.14 23.70 -11.40
N GLY A 323 1.33 23.68 -10.08
CA GLY A 323 0.41 23.05 -9.15
C GLY A 323 -0.37 24.10 -8.34
N PRO A 324 -1.30 23.66 -7.48
CA PRO A 324 -2.16 24.57 -6.69
C PRO A 324 -1.39 25.56 -5.79
N LYS A 325 -0.21 25.17 -5.30
CA LYS A 325 0.60 25.98 -4.37
C LYS A 325 1.70 26.77 -5.06
N GLY A 326 2.24 26.26 -6.16
CA GLY A 326 3.46 26.81 -6.73
C GLY A 326 3.84 26.19 -8.07
N ARG A 327 5.07 26.47 -8.49
CA ARG A 327 5.57 26.05 -9.81
C ARG A 327 6.98 25.47 -9.75
N VAL A 328 7.29 24.56 -10.67
CA VAL A 328 8.65 24.09 -10.97
C VAL A 328 8.94 24.48 -12.42
N GLU A 329 10.01 25.24 -12.63
CA GLU A 329 10.32 25.82 -13.93
C GLU A 329 11.35 24.99 -14.69
N ARG A 330 11.27 25.06 -16.03
CA ARG A 330 12.26 24.47 -16.95
C ARG A 330 12.44 22.96 -16.77
N VAL A 331 11.36 22.24 -16.49
CA VAL A 331 11.33 20.78 -16.42
C VAL A 331 11.53 20.20 -17.81
N ARG A 332 12.46 19.24 -17.90
CA ARG A 332 12.91 18.66 -19.16
C ARG A 332 11.86 17.71 -19.74
N ILE A 333 11.63 17.77 -21.05
CA ILE A 333 10.83 16.76 -21.74
C ILE A 333 11.75 15.63 -22.22
N LEU A 334 11.40 14.39 -21.92
CA LEU A 334 12.09 13.20 -22.40
C LEU A 334 11.36 12.60 -23.60
N GLY A 335 12.11 12.39 -24.69
CA GLY A 335 11.65 11.72 -25.90
C GLY A 335 11.98 10.22 -25.92
N PRO A 336 11.33 9.44 -26.79
CA PRO A 336 10.31 9.87 -27.77
C PRO A 336 8.95 10.20 -27.13
N PHE A 337 8.00 10.71 -27.93
CA PHE A 337 6.62 10.92 -27.48
C PHE A 337 5.98 9.61 -27.00
N ARG A 338 5.04 9.74 -26.05
CA ARG A 338 4.23 8.64 -25.54
C ARG A 338 2.76 8.82 -25.94
N ASP A 339 1.95 7.78 -25.73
CA ASP A 339 0.50 7.86 -25.99
C ASP A 339 -0.21 8.84 -25.05
N LYS A 340 0.28 8.93 -23.81
CA LYS A 340 -0.25 9.82 -22.77
C LYS A 340 0.87 10.63 -22.12
N SER A 341 0.55 11.87 -21.77
CA SER A 341 1.44 12.73 -21.01
C SER A 341 1.55 12.28 -19.56
N GLN A 342 2.75 12.38 -19.00
CA GLN A 342 3.10 11.96 -17.65
C GLN A 342 4.18 12.88 -17.10
N VAL A 343 4.08 13.21 -15.81
CA VAL A 343 5.07 14.00 -15.08
C VAL A 343 5.63 13.16 -13.95
N GLU A 344 6.95 13.08 -13.87
CA GLU A 344 7.66 12.46 -12.75
C GLU A 344 8.28 13.58 -11.89
N ILE A 345 7.90 13.61 -10.61
CA ILE A 345 8.38 14.60 -9.62
C ILE A 345 8.96 13.91 -8.38
N SER A 346 9.75 14.64 -7.60
CA SER A 346 10.22 14.18 -6.29
C SER A 346 9.24 14.53 -5.15
N ARG A 347 9.44 13.93 -3.96
CA ARG A 347 8.65 14.24 -2.75
C ARG A 347 8.83 15.70 -2.30
N THR A 348 10.03 16.25 -2.48
CA THR A 348 10.29 17.67 -2.22
C THR A 348 9.43 18.57 -3.13
N GLU A 349 9.20 18.16 -4.37
CA GLU A 349 8.45 18.92 -5.36
C GLU A 349 6.93 18.80 -5.20
N GLU A 350 6.44 17.66 -4.71
CA GLU A 350 5.06 17.50 -4.24
C GLU A 350 4.68 18.63 -3.28
N PHE A 351 5.52 18.90 -2.29
CA PHE A 351 5.29 20.00 -1.34
C PHE A 351 5.37 21.38 -1.99
N LYS A 352 6.21 21.57 -3.00
CA LYS A 352 6.36 22.86 -3.70
C LYS A 352 5.17 23.15 -4.62
N LEU A 353 4.70 22.13 -5.33
CA LEU A 353 3.57 22.21 -6.26
C LEU A 353 2.23 22.17 -5.51
N GLY A 354 2.18 21.57 -4.32
CA GLY A 354 0.93 21.35 -3.58
C GLY A 354 0.14 20.18 -4.16
N ILE A 355 0.84 19.11 -4.55
CA ILE A 355 0.28 17.91 -5.17
C ILE A 355 0.79 16.71 -4.37
N ASP A 356 -0.09 15.75 -4.04
CA ASP A 356 0.30 14.48 -3.40
C ASP A 356 0.37 13.39 -4.47
N ALA A 357 1.56 13.18 -5.03
CA ALA A 357 1.76 12.22 -6.11
C ALA A 357 2.05 10.80 -5.55
N PRO A 358 1.37 9.76 -6.04
CA PRO A 358 1.64 8.40 -5.60
C PRO A 358 2.95 7.87 -6.20
N VAL A 359 3.60 6.94 -5.50
CA VAL A 359 4.75 6.20 -6.06
C VAL A 359 4.23 5.13 -7.02
N ARG A 360 4.56 5.25 -8.31
CA ARG A 360 4.09 4.37 -9.38
C ARG A 360 5.20 4.02 -10.35
N SER A 361 5.03 2.91 -11.05
CA SER A 361 5.88 2.60 -12.20
C SER A 361 5.57 3.59 -13.32
N SER A 362 6.59 4.06 -14.05
CA SER A 362 6.38 4.89 -15.24
C SER A 362 5.38 4.21 -16.20
N GLY A 363 4.35 4.95 -16.63
CA GLY A 363 3.24 4.45 -17.45
C GLY A 363 1.99 4.05 -16.64
N ASP A 364 2.11 3.78 -15.34
CA ASP A 364 0.97 3.51 -14.45
C ASP A 364 0.40 4.83 -13.88
N ILE A 365 -0.37 5.51 -14.71
CA ILE A 365 -0.87 6.87 -14.44
C ILE A 365 -2.35 6.94 -14.05
N LYS A 366 -3.06 5.81 -14.01
CA LYS A 366 -4.51 5.81 -13.78
C LYS A 366 -4.84 6.25 -12.35
N GLY A 367 -5.75 7.21 -12.23
CA GLY A 367 -6.20 7.72 -10.92
C GLY A 367 -5.14 8.51 -10.15
N THR A 368 -4.06 8.91 -10.82
CA THR A 368 -3.04 9.81 -10.29
C THR A 368 -3.50 11.26 -10.41
N PRO A 369 -2.97 12.19 -9.59
CA PRO A 369 -3.32 13.60 -9.73
C PRO A 369 -2.87 14.17 -11.08
N GLY A 370 -3.53 15.25 -11.47
CA GLY A 370 -3.17 16.09 -12.61
C GLY A 370 -2.44 17.36 -12.20
N LEU A 371 -1.95 18.12 -13.18
CA LEU A 371 -1.40 19.46 -13.01
C LEU A 371 -1.42 20.26 -14.31
N ASP A 372 -1.07 21.53 -14.22
CA ASP A 372 -0.96 22.41 -15.37
C ASP A 372 0.47 22.39 -15.94
N LEU A 373 0.58 22.18 -17.25
CA LEU A 373 1.83 22.28 -18.00
C LEU A 373 1.82 23.55 -18.83
N GLU A 374 2.87 24.36 -18.73
CA GLU A 374 3.06 25.58 -19.52
C GLU A 374 4.30 25.44 -20.39
N GLY A 375 4.13 25.60 -21.70
CA GLY A 375 5.17 25.56 -22.71
C GLY A 375 5.53 26.96 -23.21
N ALA A 376 6.19 27.03 -24.37
CA ALA A 376 6.64 28.31 -24.93
C ALA A 376 5.48 29.19 -25.44
N VAL A 377 4.40 28.58 -25.95
CA VAL A 377 3.29 29.31 -26.60
C VAL A 377 1.91 28.89 -26.11
N GLY A 378 1.82 27.86 -25.26
CA GLY A 378 0.55 27.31 -24.80
C GLY A 378 0.62 26.71 -23.41
N LYS A 379 -0.57 26.37 -22.90
CA LYS A 379 -0.77 25.76 -21.59
C LYS A 379 -1.83 24.66 -21.72
N ILE A 380 -1.60 23.54 -21.04
CA ILE A 380 -2.57 22.46 -20.92
C ILE A 380 -2.76 22.07 -19.46
N THR A 381 -3.88 21.43 -19.17
CA THR A 381 -4.14 20.78 -17.88
C THR A 381 -4.22 19.28 -18.12
N ILE A 382 -3.27 18.52 -17.58
CA ILE A 382 -3.41 17.07 -17.55
C ILE A 382 -4.30 16.70 -16.35
N LYS A 383 -5.31 15.84 -16.56
CA LYS A 383 -6.25 15.44 -15.50
C LYS A 383 -5.73 14.32 -14.61
N GLU A 384 -4.83 13.53 -15.15
CA GLU A 384 -4.07 12.44 -14.51
C GLU A 384 -2.68 12.42 -15.15
N GLY A 385 -1.67 11.86 -14.47
CA GLY A 385 -0.34 11.69 -15.03
C GLY A 385 0.83 12.05 -14.10
N VAL A 386 0.58 12.58 -12.90
CA VAL A 386 1.64 13.04 -11.99
C VAL A 386 1.98 11.94 -10.99
N ILE A 387 3.23 11.47 -11.00
CA ILE A 387 3.71 10.39 -10.14
C ILE A 387 5.07 10.71 -9.51
N CYS A 388 5.38 10.04 -8.40
CA CYS A 388 6.76 9.82 -7.98
C CYS A 388 7.24 8.50 -8.61
N ALA A 389 8.36 8.53 -9.31
CA ALA A 389 8.84 7.36 -10.03
C ALA A 389 9.26 6.25 -9.06
N ARG A 390 8.73 5.03 -9.24
CA ARG A 390 9.23 3.86 -8.51
C ARG A 390 10.63 3.51 -9.00
N ARG A 391 11.58 3.42 -8.08
CA ARG A 391 12.94 2.92 -8.36
C ARG A 391 12.93 1.57 -9.09
N HIS A 392 13.75 1.44 -10.11
CA HIS A 392 13.77 0.26 -10.98
C HIS A 392 15.13 0.07 -11.65
N ILE A 393 15.37 -1.14 -12.17
CA ILE A 393 16.54 -1.47 -12.98
C ILE A 393 16.06 -1.86 -14.37
N HIS A 394 16.61 -1.23 -15.39
CA HIS A 394 16.50 -1.69 -16.77
C HIS A 394 17.56 -2.76 -17.02
N MET A 395 17.19 -3.87 -17.65
CA MET A 395 18.11 -4.95 -18.01
C MET A 395 17.79 -5.52 -19.39
N ALA A 396 18.82 -5.86 -20.17
CA ALA A 396 18.67 -6.75 -21.32
C ALA A 396 18.43 -8.19 -20.84
N PRO A 397 17.85 -9.08 -21.66
CA PRO A 397 17.67 -10.50 -21.32
C PRO A 397 18.97 -11.20 -20.91
N GLU A 398 20.10 -10.86 -21.52
CA GLU A 398 21.41 -11.42 -21.21
C GLU A 398 21.92 -10.99 -19.84
N ASP A 399 21.68 -9.73 -19.47
CA ASP A 399 22.01 -9.21 -18.13
C ASP A 399 21.14 -9.89 -17.09
N ALA A 400 19.82 -9.94 -17.30
CA ALA A 400 18.89 -10.60 -16.40
C ALA A 400 19.27 -12.08 -16.18
N LEU A 401 19.59 -12.81 -17.25
CA LEU A 401 20.09 -14.18 -17.17
C LEU A 401 21.40 -14.27 -16.38
N GLY A 402 22.35 -13.35 -16.63
CA GLY A 402 23.63 -13.28 -15.92
C GLY A 402 23.47 -13.04 -14.41
N PHE A 403 22.47 -12.26 -14.00
CA PHE A 403 22.13 -12.04 -12.59
C PHE A 403 21.19 -13.11 -12.00
N GLY A 404 20.69 -14.05 -12.81
CA GLY A 404 19.67 -15.02 -12.40
C GLY A 404 18.31 -14.38 -12.06
N LEU A 405 18.03 -13.21 -12.65
CA LEU A 405 16.82 -12.40 -12.46
C LEU A 405 15.82 -12.59 -13.60
N ARG A 406 14.56 -12.23 -13.34
CA ARG A 406 13.46 -12.26 -14.31
C ARG A 406 12.78 -10.89 -14.38
N ASP A 407 12.05 -10.65 -15.47
CA ASP A 407 11.17 -9.49 -15.54
C ASP A 407 10.21 -9.48 -14.35
N LYS A 408 10.04 -8.30 -13.74
CA LYS A 408 9.21 -8.05 -12.56
C LYS A 408 9.69 -8.68 -11.24
N ASP A 409 10.89 -9.27 -11.20
CA ASP A 409 11.53 -9.55 -9.92
C ASP A 409 11.69 -8.24 -9.14
N ILE A 410 11.45 -8.28 -7.82
CA ILE A 410 11.77 -7.17 -6.92
C ILE A 410 13.05 -7.55 -6.19
N VAL A 411 14.05 -6.69 -6.27
CA VAL A 411 15.38 -6.95 -5.71
C VAL A 411 15.76 -5.93 -4.66
N MET A 412 16.73 -6.32 -3.84
CA MET A 412 17.48 -5.40 -3.00
C MET A 412 18.81 -5.10 -3.68
N VAL A 413 19.17 -3.82 -3.76
CA VAL A 413 20.43 -3.37 -4.33
C VAL A 413 21.27 -2.72 -3.24
N ARG A 414 22.43 -3.32 -2.96
CA ARG A 414 23.43 -2.76 -2.06
C ARG A 414 24.24 -1.72 -2.83
N VAL A 415 24.34 -0.54 -2.26
CA VAL A 415 25.09 0.58 -2.83
C VAL A 415 26.12 1.06 -1.82
N LYS A 416 27.37 1.08 -2.24
CA LYS A 416 28.49 1.53 -1.42
C LYS A 416 28.72 3.02 -1.65
N THR A 417 28.16 3.85 -0.79
CA THR A 417 28.51 5.27 -0.68
C THR A 417 29.24 5.52 0.64
N VAL A 418 29.36 6.79 1.07
CA VAL A 418 29.91 7.17 2.39
C VAL A 418 29.16 6.47 3.53
N ARG A 419 27.87 6.18 3.33
CA ARG A 419 27.06 5.32 4.20
C ARG A 419 26.50 4.20 3.34
N GLU A 420 26.91 2.97 3.60
CA GLU A 420 26.37 1.84 2.84
C GLU A 420 24.85 1.75 3.02
N VAL A 421 24.12 1.74 1.90
CA VAL A 421 22.65 1.67 1.87
C VAL A 421 22.22 0.45 1.06
N ILE A 422 21.12 -0.18 1.48
CA ILE A 422 20.43 -1.20 0.69
C ILE A 422 19.10 -0.62 0.25
N PHE A 423 18.91 -0.43 -1.05
CA PHE A 423 17.63 -0.07 -1.63
C PHE A 423 16.79 -1.34 -1.79
N GLY A 424 15.72 -1.47 -1.00
CA GLY A 424 14.67 -2.47 -1.23
C GLY A 424 13.64 -2.00 -2.25
N ASP A 425 12.67 -2.86 -2.57
CA ASP A 425 11.56 -2.59 -3.49
C ASP A 425 11.94 -2.21 -4.93
N VAL A 426 13.16 -2.52 -5.36
CA VAL A 426 13.68 -2.18 -6.70
C VAL A 426 13.10 -3.12 -7.75
N LEU A 427 12.30 -2.57 -8.66
CA LEU A 427 11.64 -3.34 -9.73
C LEU A 427 12.63 -3.67 -10.86
N VAL A 428 12.79 -4.94 -11.21
CA VAL A 428 13.52 -5.36 -12.42
C VAL A 428 12.59 -5.27 -13.62
N ARG A 429 13.04 -4.59 -14.67
CA ARG A 429 12.36 -4.49 -15.97
C ARG A 429 13.29 -5.06 -17.04
N VAL A 430 12.85 -6.11 -17.71
CA VAL A 430 13.65 -6.78 -18.75
C VAL A 430 13.06 -6.50 -20.12
N HIS A 431 13.88 -5.97 -21.03
CA HIS A 431 13.51 -5.74 -22.43
C HIS A 431 14.75 -5.84 -23.32
N PRO A 432 14.66 -6.38 -24.55
CA PRO A 432 15.81 -6.48 -25.46
C PRO A 432 16.53 -5.15 -25.73
N ASP A 433 15.78 -4.05 -25.74
CA ASP A 433 16.33 -2.71 -26.00
C ASP A 433 16.85 -2.00 -24.75
N TYR A 434 16.81 -2.63 -23.58
CA TYR A 434 17.28 -2.00 -22.35
C TYR A 434 18.77 -2.14 -22.16
N ARG A 435 19.38 -1.08 -21.62
CA ARG A 435 20.75 -1.10 -21.12
C ARG A 435 20.71 -1.20 -19.60
N LEU A 436 21.62 -2.00 -19.03
CA LEU A 436 21.78 -2.14 -17.58
C LEU A 436 21.98 -0.78 -16.89
N ASP A 437 20.97 -0.34 -16.14
CA ASP A 437 20.98 0.93 -15.41
C ASP A 437 19.89 0.93 -14.33
N MET A 438 20.26 1.32 -13.11
CA MET A 438 19.33 1.49 -12.00
C MET A 438 18.92 2.96 -11.89
N HIS A 439 17.63 3.23 -11.90
CA HIS A 439 17.08 4.57 -11.76
C HIS A 439 16.58 4.81 -10.34
N LEU A 440 17.10 5.86 -9.72
CA LEU A 440 16.65 6.41 -8.42
C LEU A 440 16.03 7.78 -8.63
N ASP A 441 15.06 8.16 -7.80
CA ASP A 441 14.60 9.55 -7.79
C ASP A 441 15.63 10.48 -7.12
N THR A 442 15.45 11.79 -7.29
CA THR A 442 16.41 12.79 -6.80
C THR A 442 16.49 12.84 -5.27
N ASP A 443 15.39 12.68 -4.56
CA ASP A 443 15.38 12.70 -3.10
C ASP A 443 16.04 11.41 -2.54
N GLU A 444 15.77 10.26 -3.16
CA GLU A 444 16.44 8.98 -2.87
C GLU A 444 17.95 9.07 -3.06
N ALA A 445 18.38 9.61 -4.21
CA ALA A 445 19.79 9.76 -4.55
C ALA A 445 20.51 10.70 -3.58
N ASN A 446 19.90 11.84 -3.24
CA ASN A 446 20.45 12.79 -2.28
C ASN A 446 20.54 12.17 -0.88
N ALA A 447 19.51 11.45 -0.44
CA ALA A 447 19.48 10.82 0.88
C ALA A 447 20.56 9.72 1.05
N ALA A 448 20.95 9.07 -0.04
CA ALA A 448 22.00 8.04 -0.05
C ALA A 448 23.38 8.57 -0.50
N GLU A 449 23.50 9.87 -0.79
CA GLU A 449 24.73 10.51 -1.29
C GLU A 449 25.26 9.86 -2.57
N ILE A 450 24.38 9.60 -3.54
CA ILE A 450 24.71 9.00 -4.84
C ILE A 450 25.42 10.03 -5.74
N ASP A 451 26.52 9.60 -6.37
CA ASP A 451 27.24 10.37 -7.39
C ASP A 451 27.26 9.63 -8.76
N PRO A 452 27.69 10.27 -9.86
CA PRO A 452 27.69 9.65 -11.19
C PRO A 452 28.61 8.42 -11.37
N THR A 453 29.51 8.16 -10.42
CA THR A 453 30.41 7.00 -10.42
C THR A 453 29.89 5.86 -9.54
N THR A 454 28.81 6.10 -8.82
CA THR A 454 28.23 5.15 -7.88
C THR A 454 27.64 3.95 -8.61
N ILE A 455 27.94 2.77 -8.07
CA ILE A 455 27.49 1.48 -8.61
C ILE A 455 26.78 0.68 -7.52
N GLY A 456 25.78 -0.09 -7.95
CA GLY A 456 25.03 -1.01 -7.11
C GLY A 456 25.40 -2.47 -7.39
N PHE A 457 25.09 -3.33 -6.41
CA PHE A 457 25.18 -4.77 -6.55
C PHE A 457 23.87 -5.39 -6.10
N ILE A 458 23.39 -6.38 -6.84
CA ILE A 458 22.24 -7.16 -6.39
C ILE A 458 22.63 -7.86 -5.08
N GLU A 459 21.92 -7.51 -4.02
CA GLU A 459 22.10 -8.10 -2.69
C GLU A 459 21.28 -9.37 -2.56
N ALA A 460 19.99 -9.29 -2.90
CA ALA A 460 19.09 -10.44 -2.89
C ALA A 460 17.85 -10.17 -3.74
N ILE A 461 17.14 -11.24 -4.10
CA ILE A 461 15.78 -11.16 -4.62
C ILE A 461 14.84 -11.01 -3.44
N GLN A 462 14.13 -9.89 -3.37
CA GLN A 462 13.17 -9.60 -2.30
C GLN A 462 11.86 -10.35 -2.53
N SER A 463 11.34 -10.31 -3.76
CA SER A 463 10.18 -11.11 -4.16
C SER A 463 10.27 -11.50 -5.63
N ARG A 464 9.82 -12.70 -5.95
CA ARG A 464 9.71 -13.21 -7.33
C ARG A 464 8.26 -13.49 -7.62
N VAL A 465 7.76 -12.99 -8.76
CA VAL A 465 6.43 -13.36 -9.24
C VAL A 465 6.55 -14.78 -9.80
N TYR A 466 6.14 -15.76 -9.00
CA TYR A 466 5.92 -17.11 -9.49
C TYR A 466 4.57 -17.10 -10.21
N LEU A 467 4.61 -17.01 -11.54
CA LEU A 467 3.46 -17.34 -12.39
C LEU A 467 3.17 -18.84 -12.30
#